data_AF-A0A2V4C3Z1-F1
#
_entry.id   AF-A0A2V4C3Z1-F1
#
_cell.length_a   1.000
_cell.length_b   1.000
_cell.length_c   1.000
_cell.angle_alpha   90.00
_cell.angle_beta   90.00
_cell.angle_gamma   90.00
#
_symmetry.space_group_name_H-M   'P 1'
#
loop_
_entity.id
_entity.type
_entity.pdbx_description
1 polymer ?
#
loop_
_entity_poly.entity_id
_entity_poly.type
_entity_poly.pdbx_seq_one_letter_code
_entity_poly.pdbx_strand_id
1 'polypeptide(L)'
;MKMAVLKNNYIMKKIYFILILGFFTKGLGQTVPSYTYLFTQTITDNINYEWYTYDEYLYNPSGGSSVNLTGPDRFYLNSPRSTYVNYNVPVDLNTTTYRFSLWGYITFGGELDDFYNVISIQDLIKGSLYKQLRGEAYAELTPNDLAISNLGTTEVCAGEMLNLVATPGGFHNYVYHWQYSLDGQITWNDVPEKVVGGHNMTNTEVSRFSVFDLLGQDHKNHYGPIYFRIGYNQDRIFSTNTIQIHYNPCAPTVTDVQYKGPNCSGEGIQKLEITFDRELDSNKDENLYQLYVRETINNPLPIKSTPMFSVNNVTYPAGSKIYSYSNLSNFTSLESGRQYEVFYQAQVKHPTVPNSYILKGVLVGSKPFTYNDPKPLTFKVRADNPKCHDGKVDITIEADGGTPPYYYDNLNGETEIVNGVTQINRIPFDVLNPNKKTVTIQQVQAKEYNIRITDDNKCIEQ
;
A
#
# COMPACT_ATOMS: atom_id res chain seq x y z
N MET A 1 -64.46 28.91 -26.43
CA MET A 1 -63.68 28.95 -25.17
C MET A 1 -62.23 28.60 -25.52
N LYS A 2 -61.51 29.41 -26.31
CA LYS A 2 -60.60 30.52 -25.94
C LYS A 2 -59.77 30.32 -24.65
N MET A 3 -58.44 30.30 -24.86
CA MET A 3 -57.31 30.58 -23.92
C MET A 3 -57.06 29.51 -22.84
N ALA A 4 -55.85 29.07 -22.51
CA ALA A 4 -54.52 29.64 -22.73
C ALA A 4 -53.43 28.54 -22.74
N VAL A 5 -52.62 28.50 -23.79
CA VAL A 5 -51.24 27.99 -23.79
C VAL A 5 -50.41 29.21 -24.12
N LEU A 6 -49.66 29.75 -23.14
CA LEU A 6 -48.52 30.67 -23.31
C LEU A 6 -48.13 31.24 -21.93
N LYS A 7 -47.25 30.56 -21.20
CA LYS A 7 -46.41 31.17 -20.16
C LYS A 7 -45.27 30.22 -19.76
N ASN A 8 -44.30 30.02 -20.64
CA ASN A 8 -43.01 29.45 -20.19
C ASN A 8 -41.76 29.92 -20.95
N ASN A 9 -41.89 30.83 -21.93
CA ASN A 9 -40.76 31.27 -22.75
C ASN A 9 -40.03 32.54 -22.24
N TYR A 10 -40.41 33.08 -21.08
CA TYR A 10 -39.79 34.30 -20.54
C TYR A 10 -38.69 34.06 -19.50
N ILE A 11 -38.57 32.84 -18.95
CA ILE A 11 -37.54 32.49 -17.95
C ILE A 11 -36.29 31.92 -18.63
N MET A 12 -36.42 31.20 -19.75
CA MET A 12 -35.24 30.64 -20.44
C MET A 12 -34.38 31.71 -21.15
N LYS A 13 -34.94 32.82 -21.63
CA LYS A 13 -34.13 33.89 -22.27
C LYS A 13 -33.26 34.69 -21.29
N LYS A 14 -33.60 34.74 -19.99
CA LYS A 14 -32.75 35.37 -18.97
C LYS A 14 -31.63 34.45 -18.47
N ILE A 15 -31.82 33.13 -18.55
CA ILE A 15 -30.80 32.15 -18.16
C ILE A 15 -29.68 32.05 -19.22
N TYR A 16 -30.02 32.15 -20.51
CA TYR A 16 -28.99 32.19 -21.57
C TYR A 16 -28.15 33.48 -21.57
N PHE A 17 -28.71 34.63 -21.15
CA PHE A 17 -27.96 35.88 -21.06
C PHE A 17 -26.97 35.89 -19.87
N ILE A 18 -27.28 35.17 -18.79
CA ILE A 18 -26.38 34.99 -17.63
C ILE A 18 -25.28 33.95 -17.94
N LEU A 19 -25.58 32.92 -18.73
CA LEU A 19 -24.58 31.94 -19.19
C LEU A 19 -23.59 32.52 -20.22
N ILE A 20 -24.00 33.49 -21.03
CA ILE A 20 -23.09 34.17 -21.96
C ILE A 20 -22.23 35.22 -21.23
N LEU A 21 -22.74 35.91 -20.20
CA LEU A 21 -21.92 36.80 -19.38
C LEU A 21 -20.89 36.04 -18.50
N GLY A 22 -21.18 34.80 -18.12
CA GLY A 22 -20.24 33.93 -17.38
C GLY A 22 -19.06 33.41 -18.22
N PHE A 23 -19.12 33.52 -19.55
CA PHE A 23 -18.02 33.16 -20.45
C PHE A 23 -17.12 34.36 -20.83
N PHE A 24 -17.54 35.60 -20.56
CA PHE A 24 -16.72 36.79 -20.81
C PHE A 24 -15.95 37.30 -19.57
N THR A 25 -16.08 36.67 -18.41
CA THR A 25 -15.21 36.97 -17.24
C THR A 25 -13.94 36.14 -17.19
N LYS A 26 -13.78 35.11 -18.05
CA LYS A 26 -12.50 34.37 -18.18
C LYS A 26 -11.42 35.13 -18.97
N GLY A 27 -11.73 36.32 -19.48
CA GLY A 27 -10.79 37.18 -20.21
C GLY A 27 -10.08 38.26 -19.36
N LEU A 28 -10.35 38.36 -18.06
CA LEU A 28 -9.76 39.36 -17.17
C LEU A 28 -9.14 38.65 -15.95
N GLY A 29 -7.85 38.33 -16.05
CA GLY A 29 -7.07 37.79 -14.94
C GLY A 29 -6.39 36.45 -15.20
N GLN A 30 -5.89 36.17 -16.41
CA GLN A 30 -4.81 35.18 -16.53
C GLN A 30 -3.62 35.74 -15.76
N THR A 31 -3.38 35.21 -14.56
CA THR A 31 -2.17 35.46 -13.79
C THR A 31 -1.03 34.91 -14.61
N VAL A 32 -0.31 35.79 -15.30
CA VAL A 32 0.93 35.42 -15.98
C VAL A 32 1.88 34.92 -14.89
N PRO A 33 2.43 33.70 -15.01
CA PRO A 33 3.40 33.20 -14.05
C PRO A 33 4.53 34.21 -13.92
N SER A 34 4.88 34.56 -12.69
CA SER A 34 5.96 35.49 -12.41
C SER A 34 7.07 34.80 -11.63
N TYR A 35 8.29 35.22 -11.91
CA TYR A 35 9.49 34.66 -11.27
C TYR A 35 10.22 35.77 -10.55
N THR A 36 10.77 35.44 -9.39
CA THR A 36 11.86 36.19 -8.78
C THR A 36 13.16 35.71 -9.43
N TYR A 37 13.88 36.62 -10.10
CA TYR A 37 15.23 36.38 -10.57
C TYR A 37 16.24 36.88 -9.54
N LEU A 38 17.13 36.01 -9.09
CA LEU A 38 18.22 36.38 -8.20
C LEU A 38 19.56 36.15 -8.89
N PHE A 39 20.39 37.19 -8.89
CA PHE A 39 21.76 37.15 -9.37
C PHE A 39 22.73 37.55 -8.26
N THR A 40 23.82 36.80 -8.12
CA THR A 40 24.92 37.10 -7.19
C THR A 40 26.25 36.83 -7.87
N GLN A 41 27.21 37.74 -7.74
CA GLN A 41 28.56 37.57 -8.28
C GLN A 41 29.59 37.80 -7.19
N THR A 42 30.63 36.96 -7.16
CA THR A 42 31.79 37.10 -6.29
C THR A 42 33.04 37.29 -7.14
N ILE A 43 33.71 38.41 -6.97
CA ILE A 43 34.97 38.74 -7.66
C ILE A 43 36.12 38.49 -6.71
N THR A 44 37.17 37.79 -7.17
CA THR A 44 38.31 37.40 -6.33
C THR A 44 39.54 38.31 -6.47
N ASP A 45 39.53 39.20 -7.46
CA ASP A 45 40.63 40.13 -7.73
C ASP A 45 40.45 41.47 -7.02
N ASN A 46 41.52 41.96 -6.36
CA ASN A 46 41.52 43.16 -5.53
C ASN A 46 41.93 44.41 -6.33
N ILE A 47 41.22 44.69 -7.44
CA ILE A 47 41.60 45.77 -8.37
C ILE A 47 40.40 46.68 -8.63
N ASN A 48 40.67 47.99 -8.75
CA ASN A 48 39.67 49.02 -8.99
C ASN A 48 39.11 48.85 -10.41
N TYR A 49 37.91 48.28 -10.53
CA TYR A 49 37.22 48.10 -11.79
C TYR A 49 35.94 48.94 -11.81
N GLU A 50 35.72 49.66 -12.91
CA GLU A 50 34.38 50.19 -13.22
C GLU A 50 33.62 49.11 -13.98
N TRP A 51 32.58 48.56 -13.35
CA TRP A 51 31.71 47.59 -13.97
C TRP A 51 30.46 48.28 -14.52
N TYR A 52 30.13 47.93 -15.75
CA TYR A 52 28.90 48.36 -16.38
C TYR A 52 28.11 47.13 -16.80
N THR A 53 27.06 46.79 -16.06
CA THR A 53 26.04 45.85 -16.55
C THR A 53 25.07 46.64 -17.43
N TYR A 54 25.27 46.60 -18.74
CA TYR A 54 24.45 47.41 -19.66
C TYR A 54 23.08 46.80 -19.90
N ASP A 55 23.00 45.48 -20.02
CA ASP A 55 21.74 44.78 -20.20
C ASP A 55 21.85 43.31 -19.77
N GLU A 56 20.91 42.85 -18.95
CA GLU A 56 20.66 41.42 -18.75
C GLU A 56 19.47 41.02 -19.63
N TYR A 57 19.70 40.18 -20.64
CA TYR A 57 18.63 39.69 -21.50
C TYR A 57 18.35 38.22 -21.21
N LEU A 58 17.08 37.90 -21.01
CA LEU A 58 16.57 36.56 -21.23
C LEU A 58 16.09 36.47 -22.68
N TYR A 59 16.89 35.86 -23.57
CA TYR A 59 16.57 35.77 -25.00
C TYR A 59 16.34 34.33 -25.45
N ASN A 60 15.30 34.09 -26.24
CA ASN A 60 15.10 32.81 -26.92
C ASN A 60 15.98 32.77 -28.21
N PRO A 61 17.02 31.92 -28.28
CA PRO A 61 17.92 31.84 -29.42
C PRO A 61 17.26 31.38 -30.73
N SER A 62 16.00 30.92 -30.68
CA SER A 62 15.20 30.49 -31.83
C SER A 62 14.38 31.62 -32.48
N GLY A 63 14.59 32.88 -32.07
CA GLY A 63 13.93 34.06 -32.67
C GLY A 63 12.72 34.61 -31.91
N GLY A 64 12.64 34.39 -30.59
CA GLY A 64 11.58 34.96 -29.75
C GLY A 64 11.92 36.35 -29.17
N SER A 65 10.93 37.02 -28.54
CA SER A 65 11.14 38.30 -27.85
C SER A 65 12.15 38.18 -26.71
N SER A 66 13.14 39.09 -26.65
CA SER A 66 14.01 39.25 -25.48
C SER A 66 13.27 39.94 -24.34
N VAL A 67 13.37 39.42 -23.12
CA VAL A 67 12.97 40.15 -21.92
C VAL A 67 14.22 40.79 -21.32
N ASN A 68 14.24 42.12 -21.28
CA ASN A 68 15.27 42.86 -20.54
C ASN A 68 14.97 42.69 -19.06
N LEU A 69 15.87 42.02 -18.34
CA LEU A 69 15.78 41.75 -16.92
C LEU A 69 16.25 42.95 -16.09
N THR A 70 16.93 43.94 -16.68
CA THR A 70 17.52 45.08 -15.97
C THR A 70 16.64 46.33 -15.89
N GLY A 71 16.69 46.97 -14.72
CA GLY A 71 16.72 48.43 -14.60
C GLY A 71 18.18 48.92 -14.55
N PRO A 72 18.51 50.14 -15.01
CA PRO A 72 19.89 50.58 -15.21
C PRO A 72 20.58 50.93 -13.88
N ASP A 73 21.09 49.94 -13.15
CA ASP A 73 21.90 50.19 -11.96
C ASP A 73 23.40 50.08 -12.27
N ARG A 74 24.14 51.13 -11.88
CA ARG A 74 25.60 51.23 -12.00
C ARG A 74 26.23 50.82 -10.68
N PHE A 75 27.08 49.79 -10.68
CA PHE A 75 27.78 49.34 -9.48
C PHE A 75 29.27 49.71 -9.54
N TYR A 76 29.72 50.55 -8.61
CA TYR A 76 31.15 50.81 -8.39
C TYR A 76 31.69 49.86 -7.34
N LEU A 77 32.61 48.96 -7.71
CA LEU A 77 33.18 47.95 -6.82
C LEU A 77 34.68 48.20 -6.60
N ASN A 78 35.04 48.67 -5.41
CA ASN A 78 36.44 48.92 -4.99
C ASN A 78 37.02 47.79 -4.09
N SER A 79 36.40 46.61 -4.04
CA SER A 79 36.77 45.46 -3.19
C SER A 79 35.97 44.23 -3.63
N PRO A 80 36.40 42.98 -3.34
CA PRO A 80 35.52 41.80 -3.42
C PRO A 80 34.22 42.10 -2.67
N ARG A 81 33.12 42.18 -3.40
CA ARG A 81 31.77 42.38 -2.87
C ARG A 81 30.80 41.55 -3.67
N SER A 82 29.80 41.03 -2.98
CA SER A 82 28.65 40.40 -3.60
C SER A 82 27.64 41.47 -3.98
N THR A 83 27.32 41.58 -5.27
CA THR A 83 26.19 42.39 -5.74
C THR A 83 24.94 41.52 -5.76
N TYR A 84 23.81 42.07 -5.30
CA TYR A 84 22.52 41.40 -5.23
C TYR A 84 21.54 42.16 -6.12
N VAL A 85 20.90 41.45 -7.05
CA VAL A 85 19.84 42.01 -7.87
C VAL A 85 18.64 41.07 -7.83
N ASN A 86 17.45 41.65 -7.58
CA ASN A 86 16.20 40.93 -7.51
C ASN A 86 15.15 41.63 -8.37
N TYR A 87 14.65 40.92 -9.38
CA TYR A 87 13.59 41.40 -10.26
C TYR A 87 12.42 40.41 -10.27
N ASN A 88 11.21 40.96 -10.23
CA ASN A 88 10.00 40.23 -10.57
C ASN A 88 9.81 40.26 -12.09
N VAL A 89 9.92 39.11 -12.72
CA VAL A 89 9.87 38.99 -14.18
C VAL A 89 8.61 38.21 -14.58
N PRO A 90 7.61 38.86 -15.20
CA PRO A 90 6.48 38.18 -15.81
C PRO A 90 6.94 37.62 -17.16
N VAL A 91 7.30 36.33 -17.22
CA VAL A 91 7.80 35.72 -18.46
C VAL A 91 7.07 34.42 -18.74
N ASP A 92 6.56 34.30 -19.96
CA ASP A 92 6.22 33.00 -20.53
C ASP A 92 7.52 32.26 -20.87
N LEU A 93 7.88 31.31 -20.00
CA LEU A 93 9.10 30.51 -20.11
C LEU A 93 8.91 29.22 -20.92
N ASN A 94 7.82 29.06 -21.68
CA ASN A 94 7.47 27.81 -22.37
C ASN A 94 8.42 27.35 -23.50
N THR A 95 9.59 27.99 -23.65
CA THR A 95 10.63 27.56 -24.62
C THR A 95 11.81 26.91 -23.90
N THR A 96 12.42 25.89 -24.50
CA THR A 96 13.39 25.01 -23.82
C THR A 96 14.78 25.62 -23.66
N THR A 97 15.07 26.71 -24.35
CA THR A 97 16.37 27.37 -24.30
C THR A 97 16.18 28.87 -24.16
N TYR A 98 16.70 29.40 -23.05
CA TYR A 98 16.93 30.82 -22.89
C TYR A 98 18.45 31.02 -22.85
N ARG A 99 18.92 32.11 -23.45
CA ARG A 99 20.27 32.60 -23.24
C ARG A 99 20.19 33.74 -22.25
N PHE A 100 20.94 33.61 -21.17
CA PHE A 100 21.16 34.67 -20.20
C PHE A 100 22.52 35.30 -20.51
N SER A 101 22.52 36.49 -21.10
CA SER A 101 23.77 37.19 -21.41
C SER A 101 24.04 38.24 -20.35
N LEU A 102 25.21 38.17 -19.71
CA LEU A 102 25.76 39.24 -18.89
C LEU A 102 26.72 40.07 -19.72
N TRP A 103 26.33 41.29 -20.04
CA TRP A 103 27.23 42.24 -20.70
C TRP A 103 27.91 43.08 -19.64
N GLY A 104 29.20 42.85 -19.43
CA GLY A 104 30.05 43.61 -18.53
C GLY A 104 31.34 44.00 -19.22
N TYR A 105 31.77 45.25 -19.06
CA TYR A 105 33.11 45.67 -19.50
C TYR A 105 34.04 45.79 -18.30
N ILE A 106 35.24 45.26 -18.44
CA ILE A 106 36.31 45.37 -17.47
C ILE A 106 37.37 46.29 -18.09
N THR A 107 37.48 47.54 -17.65
CA THR A 107 38.50 48.45 -18.18
C THR A 107 39.86 48.16 -17.56
N PHE A 108 40.71 47.41 -18.26
CA PHE A 108 42.14 47.30 -17.98
C PHE A 108 42.92 47.75 -19.21
N GLY A 109 43.53 48.94 -19.16
CA GLY A 109 44.41 49.41 -20.24
C GLY A 109 43.77 49.53 -21.63
N GLY A 110 42.44 49.40 -21.78
CA GLY A 110 41.71 49.54 -23.05
C GLY A 110 41.28 48.24 -23.72
N GLU A 111 41.52 47.06 -23.14
CA GLU A 111 40.94 45.80 -23.65
C GLU A 111 39.50 45.60 -23.13
N LEU A 112 38.59 45.23 -24.04
CA LEU A 112 37.20 44.86 -23.77
C LEU A 112 37.14 43.34 -23.76
N ASP A 113 36.63 42.75 -22.68
CA ASP A 113 36.41 41.30 -22.58
C ASP A 113 34.91 41.04 -22.41
N ASP A 114 34.29 40.42 -23.40
CA ASP A 114 32.85 40.12 -23.41
C ASP A 114 32.61 38.70 -22.86
N PHE A 115 31.79 38.60 -21.81
CA PHE A 115 31.46 37.31 -21.19
C PHE A 115 30.09 36.78 -21.63
N TYR A 116 30.09 35.81 -22.55
CA TYR A 116 28.86 35.13 -22.96
C TYR A 116 28.71 33.80 -22.22
N ASN A 117 27.83 33.77 -21.22
CA ASN A 117 27.39 32.51 -20.62
C ASN A 117 26.04 32.09 -21.25
N VAL A 118 25.88 30.80 -21.53
CA VAL A 118 24.59 30.24 -21.95
C VAL A 118 24.13 29.31 -20.84
N ILE A 119 23.03 29.66 -20.19
CA ILE A 119 22.48 28.91 -19.07
C ILE A 119 21.12 28.39 -19.50
N SER A 120 20.88 27.08 -19.36
CA SER A 120 19.56 26.54 -19.68
C SER A 120 18.52 27.04 -18.67
N ILE A 121 17.24 27.07 -19.06
CA ILE A 121 16.18 27.43 -18.12
C ILE A 121 16.10 26.46 -16.93
N GLN A 122 16.44 25.20 -17.17
CA GLN A 122 16.51 24.18 -16.12
C GLN A 122 17.56 24.54 -15.07
N ASP A 123 18.74 24.96 -15.52
CA ASP A 123 19.86 25.33 -14.67
C ASP A 123 19.56 26.61 -13.87
N LEU A 124 18.87 27.58 -14.47
CA LEU A 124 18.37 28.76 -13.76
C LEU A 124 17.32 28.40 -12.71
N ILE A 125 16.35 27.55 -13.04
CA ILE A 125 15.32 27.12 -12.07
C ILE A 125 15.97 26.36 -10.91
N LYS A 126 16.91 25.46 -11.19
CA LYS A 126 17.64 24.68 -10.16
C LYS A 126 18.58 25.55 -9.30
N GLY A 127 18.96 26.73 -9.80
CA GLY A 127 19.98 27.58 -9.23
C GLY A 127 21.37 27.05 -9.59
N SER A 128 22.16 27.88 -10.29
CA SER A 128 23.44 27.45 -10.85
C SER A 128 24.58 28.37 -10.48
N LEU A 129 25.66 27.77 -9.99
CA LEU A 129 26.96 28.40 -9.82
C LEU A 129 27.77 28.20 -11.09
N TYR A 130 28.39 29.25 -11.60
CA TYR A 130 29.25 29.18 -12.77
C TYR A 130 30.54 29.96 -12.55
N LYS A 131 31.61 29.38 -13.09
CA LYS A 131 32.94 29.95 -13.03
C LYS A 131 33.10 30.98 -14.14
N GLN A 132 33.60 32.14 -13.78
CA GLN A 132 34.03 33.17 -14.71
C GLN A 132 35.55 33.29 -14.65
N LEU A 133 36.16 34.00 -15.61
CA LEU A 133 37.62 34.14 -15.68
C LEU A 133 38.25 34.69 -14.38
N ARG A 134 37.51 35.48 -13.57
CA ARG A 134 38.02 36.18 -12.37
C ARG A 134 37.11 36.07 -11.13
N GLY A 135 36.27 35.04 -11.08
CA GLY A 135 35.33 34.85 -9.97
C GLY A 135 34.28 33.77 -10.23
N GLU A 136 33.26 33.78 -9.38
CA GLU A 136 32.11 32.88 -9.50
C GLU A 136 30.83 33.71 -9.49
N ALA A 137 29.83 33.23 -10.21
CA ALA A 137 28.53 33.86 -10.23
C ALA A 137 27.45 32.81 -10.05
N TYR A 138 26.36 33.24 -9.45
CA TYR A 138 25.21 32.44 -9.09
C TYR A 138 23.97 33.12 -9.65
N ALA A 139 23.16 32.34 -10.36
CA ALA A 139 21.91 32.83 -10.94
C ALA A 139 20.80 31.82 -10.67
N GLU A 140 19.63 32.32 -10.31
CA GLU A 140 18.46 31.48 -10.07
C GLU A 140 17.13 32.16 -10.45
N LEU A 141 16.14 31.33 -10.80
CA LEU A 141 14.75 31.72 -10.97
C LEU A 141 13.87 30.97 -9.96
N THR A 142 13.06 31.73 -9.24
CA THR A 142 12.15 31.20 -8.23
C THR A 142 10.71 31.58 -8.61
N PRO A 143 9.79 30.62 -8.76
CA PRO A 143 8.39 30.93 -9.08
C PRO A 143 7.75 31.66 -7.89
N ASN A 144 6.96 32.70 -8.19
CA ASN A 144 6.23 33.44 -7.18
C ASN A 144 4.85 32.82 -6.95
N ASP A 145 4.39 32.83 -5.69
CA ASP A 145 3.03 32.49 -5.28
C ASP A 145 2.53 31.09 -5.72
N LEU A 146 3.46 30.14 -5.89
CA LEU A 146 3.11 28.76 -6.22
C LEU A 146 2.55 28.06 -4.98
N ALA A 147 1.26 27.74 -4.99
CA ALA A 147 0.63 26.91 -3.98
C ALA A 147 0.37 25.51 -4.51
N ILE A 148 0.23 24.54 -3.62
CA ILE A 148 -0.10 23.16 -3.98
C ILE A 148 -1.34 22.67 -3.22
N SER A 149 -2.13 21.82 -3.88
CA SER A 149 -3.28 21.15 -3.31
C SER A 149 -3.40 19.70 -3.79
N ASN A 150 -4.15 18.87 -3.06
CA ASN A 150 -4.62 17.59 -3.54
C ASN A 150 -6.09 17.75 -3.95
N LEU A 151 -6.46 17.31 -5.15
CA LEU A 151 -7.86 17.34 -5.60
C LEU A 151 -8.73 16.27 -4.91
N GLY A 152 -8.11 15.27 -4.29
CA GLY A 152 -8.76 14.23 -3.51
C GLY A 152 -8.81 14.52 -2.01
N THR A 153 -9.06 13.48 -1.23
CA THR A 153 -9.00 13.49 0.24
C THR A 153 -7.55 13.45 0.73
N THR A 154 -7.31 13.90 1.96
CA THR A 154 -6.01 13.73 2.63
C THR A 154 -5.76 12.27 3.03
N GLU A 155 -6.81 11.49 3.26
CA GLU A 155 -6.73 10.04 3.48
C GLU A 155 -6.70 9.32 2.13
N VAL A 156 -5.67 8.50 1.89
CA VAL A 156 -5.47 7.82 0.61
C VAL A 156 -5.11 6.36 0.85
N CYS A 157 -5.85 5.46 0.21
CA CYS A 157 -5.64 4.03 0.36
C CYS A 157 -4.56 3.49 -0.58
N ALA A 158 -3.94 2.37 -0.19
CA ALA A 158 -3.13 1.56 -1.09
C ALA A 158 -3.93 1.16 -2.34
N GLY A 159 -3.42 1.55 -3.50
CA GLY A 159 -4.06 1.37 -4.81
C GLY A 159 -4.91 2.53 -5.31
N GLU A 160 -5.06 3.61 -4.52
CA GLU A 160 -5.73 4.83 -4.97
C GLU A 160 -4.75 5.84 -5.56
N MET A 161 -5.26 6.65 -6.48
CA MET A 161 -4.50 7.69 -7.17
C MET A 161 -4.50 8.98 -6.36
N LEU A 162 -3.30 9.53 -6.14
CA LEU A 162 -3.09 10.92 -5.74
C LEU A 162 -3.26 11.83 -6.95
N ASN A 163 -3.85 13.01 -6.72
CA ASN A 163 -4.04 14.03 -7.75
C ASN A 163 -3.53 15.37 -7.21
N LEU A 164 -2.21 15.54 -7.24
CA LEU A 164 -1.54 16.75 -6.75
C LEU A 164 -1.55 17.82 -7.84
N VAL A 165 -1.87 19.05 -7.46
CA VAL A 165 -1.99 20.18 -8.38
C VAL A 165 -1.27 21.39 -7.82
N ALA A 166 -0.55 22.08 -8.70
CA ALA A 166 0.09 23.35 -8.41
C ALA A 166 -0.72 24.52 -9.02
N THR A 167 -0.88 25.60 -8.27
CA THR A 167 -1.58 26.82 -8.73
C THR A 167 -0.82 28.08 -8.31
N PRO A 168 -0.69 29.10 -9.18
CA PRO A 168 -1.23 29.15 -10.54
C PRO A 168 -0.48 28.22 -11.50
N GLY A 169 -1.17 27.83 -12.58
CA GLY A 169 -0.60 27.05 -13.67
C GLY A 169 0.24 27.90 -14.63
N GLY A 170 0.83 27.24 -15.63
CA GLY A 170 1.53 27.90 -16.74
C GLY A 170 3.02 28.20 -16.54
N PHE A 171 3.63 27.79 -15.42
CA PHE A 171 5.08 27.84 -15.25
C PHE A 171 5.77 26.83 -16.18
N HIS A 172 7.07 27.02 -16.44
CA HIS A 172 7.86 26.02 -17.18
C HIS A 172 7.87 24.69 -16.42
N ASN A 173 7.86 23.54 -17.12
CA ASN A 173 7.69 22.23 -16.51
C ASN A 173 8.67 21.91 -15.37
N TYR A 174 9.92 22.36 -15.47
CA TYR A 174 10.93 22.19 -14.39
C TYR A 174 10.60 22.93 -13.10
N VAL A 175 9.68 23.90 -13.11
CA VAL A 175 9.17 24.48 -11.86
C VAL A 175 8.43 23.42 -11.05
N TYR A 176 7.66 22.55 -11.71
CA TYR A 176 6.82 21.55 -11.05
C TYR A 176 7.59 20.29 -10.66
N HIS A 177 8.80 20.46 -10.12
CA HIS A 177 9.60 19.37 -9.59
C HIS A 177 9.06 18.95 -8.21
N TRP A 178 8.22 17.93 -8.22
CA TRP A 178 7.58 17.42 -7.02
C TRP A 178 8.58 16.67 -6.15
N GLN A 179 8.51 16.91 -4.85
CA GLN A 179 9.29 16.22 -3.83
C GLN A 179 8.37 15.68 -2.74
N TYR A 180 8.81 14.63 -2.06
CA TYR A 180 8.09 14.02 -0.95
C TYR A 180 8.99 13.77 0.26
N SER A 181 8.38 13.73 1.44
CA SER A 181 9.05 13.40 2.70
C SER A 181 8.26 12.34 3.46
N LEU A 182 8.99 11.36 3.99
CA LEU A 182 8.45 10.25 4.80
C LEU A 182 8.79 10.41 6.30
N ASP A 183 9.64 11.38 6.65
CA ASP A 183 10.24 11.55 7.98
C ASP A 183 9.81 12.85 8.67
N GLY A 184 8.62 13.36 8.33
CA GLY A 184 8.09 14.57 8.95
C GLY A 184 8.72 15.87 8.44
N GLN A 185 9.06 15.91 7.15
CA GLN A 185 9.64 17.08 6.45
C GLN A 185 11.12 17.35 6.79
N ILE A 186 11.83 16.38 7.38
CA ILE A 186 13.26 16.50 7.70
C ILE A 186 14.08 16.32 6.42
N THR A 187 13.79 15.27 5.65
CA THR A 187 14.42 15.02 4.35
C THR A 187 13.37 14.98 3.23
N TRP A 188 13.77 15.52 2.08
CA TRP A 188 12.96 15.60 0.88
C TRP A 188 13.61 14.80 -0.24
N ASN A 189 12.84 13.90 -0.82
CA ASN A 189 13.22 13.04 -1.92
C ASN A 189 12.46 13.47 -3.18
N ASP A 190 13.11 13.34 -4.33
CA ASP A 190 12.47 13.68 -5.60
C ASP A 190 11.42 12.63 -5.96
N VAL A 191 10.24 13.09 -6.40
CA VAL A 191 9.27 12.20 -7.05
C VAL A 191 9.90 11.68 -8.35
N PRO A 192 9.94 10.36 -8.59
CA PRO A 192 10.64 9.81 -9.75
C PRO A 192 10.14 10.36 -11.09
N GLU A 193 11.06 10.62 -12.02
CA GLU A 193 10.76 10.98 -13.41
C GLU A 193 10.25 9.74 -14.18
N LYS A 194 8.98 9.39 -13.96
CA LYS A 194 8.29 8.26 -14.59
C LYS A 194 6.96 8.69 -15.19
N VAL A 195 6.50 7.92 -16.18
CA VAL A 195 5.16 8.04 -16.78
C VAL A 195 4.29 6.88 -16.28
N VAL A 196 3.17 7.20 -15.65
CA VAL A 196 2.19 6.21 -15.14
C VAL A 196 0.82 6.53 -15.72
N GLY A 197 0.19 5.57 -16.40
CA GLY A 197 -1.12 5.77 -17.02
C GLY A 197 -1.15 6.90 -18.06
N GLY A 198 -0.01 7.21 -18.69
CA GLY A 198 0.12 8.32 -19.64
C GLY A 198 0.35 9.70 -19.00
N HIS A 199 0.55 9.77 -17.68
CA HIS A 199 0.80 11.01 -16.95
C HIS A 199 2.21 11.02 -16.35
N ASN A 200 2.91 12.16 -16.44
CA ASN A 200 4.17 12.35 -15.73
C ASN A 200 3.92 12.45 -14.22
N MET A 201 4.79 11.84 -13.42
CA MET A 201 4.72 11.94 -11.95
C MET A 201 5.34 13.22 -11.39
N THR A 202 6.27 13.83 -12.12
CA THR A 202 6.94 15.08 -11.75
C THR A 202 7.14 15.95 -12.99
N ASN A 203 7.63 17.18 -12.81
CA ASN A 203 7.79 18.18 -13.87
C ASN A 203 6.47 18.43 -14.65
N THR A 204 5.34 18.45 -13.92
CA THR A 204 4.00 18.70 -14.45
C THR A 204 3.13 19.43 -13.41
N GLU A 205 2.32 20.38 -13.87
CA GLU A 205 1.37 21.14 -13.04
C GLU A 205 0.40 20.24 -12.28
N VAL A 206 -0.07 19.18 -12.95
CA VAL A 206 -0.96 18.16 -12.37
C VAL A 206 -0.22 16.84 -12.37
N SER A 207 0.07 16.33 -11.18
CA SER A 207 0.72 15.05 -10.98
C SER A 207 -0.28 13.99 -10.51
N ARG A 208 -0.24 12.82 -11.17
CA ARG A 208 -1.20 11.72 -10.96
C ARG A 208 -0.48 10.39 -10.84
N PHE A 209 -0.47 9.82 -9.64
CA PHE A 209 0.17 8.54 -9.35
C PHE A 209 -0.38 7.92 -8.07
N SER A 210 -0.21 6.62 -7.88
CA SER A 210 -0.45 5.97 -6.59
C SER A 210 0.81 6.00 -5.71
N VAL A 211 0.67 5.86 -4.40
CA VAL A 211 1.86 5.74 -3.51
C VAL A 211 2.72 4.52 -3.86
N PHE A 212 2.15 3.48 -4.46
CA PHE A 212 2.90 2.35 -5.00
C PHE A 212 3.80 2.77 -6.18
N ASP A 213 3.33 3.64 -7.07
CA ASP A 213 4.18 4.17 -8.16
C ASP A 213 5.37 4.99 -7.63
N LEU A 214 5.15 5.68 -6.49
CA LEU A 214 6.14 6.50 -5.81
C LEU A 214 7.21 5.65 -5.10
N LEU A 215 6.79 4.73 -4.24
CA LEU A 215 7.67 3.98 -3.34
C LEU A 215 8.00 2.55 -3.82
N GLY A 216 7.37 2.08 -4.90
CA GLY A 216 7.50 0.70 -5.36
C GLY A 216 7.05 -0.30 -4.30
N GLN A 217 7.77 -1.42 -4.19
CA GLN A 217 7.48 -2.49 -3.23
C GLN A 217 7.66 -2.07 -1.75
N ASP A 218 8.43 -1.01 -1.49
CA ASP A 218 8.69 -0.51 -0.14
C ASP A 218 7.50 0.25 0.45
N HIS A 219 6.49 0.58 -0.37
CA HIS A 219 5.25 1.22 0.08
C HIS A 219 4.57 0.44 1.22
N LYS A 220 4.74 -0.89 1.29
CA LYS A 220 4.16 -1.74 2.35
C LYS A 220 4.80 -1.54 3.72
N ASN A 221 5.99 -0.93 3.75
CA ASN A 221 6.72 -0.59 4.97
C ASN A 221 6.40 0.83 5.45
N HIS A 222 5.60 1.59 4.69
CA HIS A 222 5.23 2.96 5.02
C HIS A 222 3.71 3.11 5.05
N TYR A 223 3.14 3.26 6.24
CA TYR A 223 1.77 3.71 6.45
C TYR A 223 1.78 4.89 7.41
N GLY A 224 0.96 5.90 7.13
CA GLY A 224 0.95 7.17 7.86
C GLY A 224 1.27 8.37 6.96
N PRO A 225 1.79 9.47 7.52
CA PRO A 225 1.91 10.72 6.80
C PRO A 225 2.97 10.66 5.70
N ILE A 226 2.67 11.27 4.56
CA ILE A 226 3.59 11.61 3.46
C ILE A 226 3.38 13.08 3.17
N TYR A 227 4.47 13.85 3.19
CA TYR A 227 4.43 15.26 2.89
C TYR A 227 4.87 15.50 1.45
N PHE A 228 4.22 16.43 0.75
CA PHE A 228 4.59 16.83 -0.60
C PHE A 228 4.87 18.33 -0.67
N ARG A 229 5.84 18.69 -1.51
CA ARG A 229 6.18 20.06 -1.87
C ARG A 229 6.65 20.13 -3.33
N ILE A 230 6.85 21.33 -3.82
CA ILE A 230 7.58 21.57 -5.07
C ILE A 230 8.85 22.33 -4.74
N GLY A 231 9.98 21.93 -5.34
CA GLY A 231 11.28 22.53 -5.08
C GLY A 231 12.43 21.67 -5.60
N TYR A 232 13.64 21.99 -5.18
CA TYR A 232 14.85 21.23 -5.47
C TYR A 232 15.69 21.07 -4.20
N ASN A 233 16.48 20.00 -4.15
CA ASN A 233 17.37 19.72 -3.02
C ASN A 233 16.60 19.77 -1.67
N GLN A 234 17.29 19.99 -0.55
CA GLN A 234 16.67 20.09 0.77
C GLN A 234 16.12 21.49 1.07
N ASP A 235 16.78 22.54 0.56
CA ASP A 235 16.55 23.92 1.00
C ASP A 235 15.90 24.85 -0.06
N ARG A 236 15.79 24.41 -1.32
CA ARG A 236 15.21 25.23 -2.40
C ARG A 236 13.73 24.91 -2.57
N ILE A 237 12.88 25.62 -1.82
CA ILE A 237 11.42 25.40 -1.80
C ILE A 237 10.75 26.40 -2.73
N PHE A 238 9.83 25.91 -3.57
CA PHE A 238 9.03 26.76 -4.46
C PHE A 238 7.58 26.87 -4.00
N SER A 239 7.01 25.78 -3.49
CA SER A 239 5.63 25.82 -3.01
C SER A 239 5.53 26.59 -1.69
N THR A 240 4.57 27.51 -1.60
CA THR A 240 4.26 28.32 -0.41
C THR A 240 3.72 27.49 0.75
N ASN A 241 3.24 26.28 0.48
CA ASN A 241 2.73 25.33 1.45
C ASN A 241 3.21 23.90 1.18
N THR A 242 3.04 23.03 2.17
CA THR A 242 3.21 21.57 2.05
C THR A 242 1.85 20.89 2.15
N ILE A 243 1.65 19.79 1.43
CA ILE A 243 0.46 18.93 1.59
C ILE A 243 0.84 17.73 2.43
N GLN A 244 0.00 17.37 3.40
CA GLN A 244 0.09 16.10 4.10
C GLN A 244 -0.97 15.13 3.57
N ILE A 245 -0.53 13.96 3.13
CA ILE A 245 -1.38 12.81 2.79
C ILE A 245 -1.20 11.76 3.89
N HIS A 246 -2.29 11.23 4.42
CA HIS A 246 -2.28 10.08 5.30
C HIS A 246 -2.53 8.81 4.48
N TYR A 247 -1.48 8.00 4.34
CA TYR A 247 -1.49 6.81 3.51
C TYR A 247 -1.85 5.57 4.33
N ASN A 248 -2.90 4.87 3.93
CA ASN A 248 -3.45 3.73 4.66
C ASN A 248 -3.44 2.44 3.82
N PRO A 249 -3.35 1.27 4.45
CA PRO A 249 -3.51 0.01 3.73
C PRO A 249 -4.94 -0.14 3.21
N CYS A 250 -5.95 0.31 3.97
CA CYS A 250 -7.39 0.15 3.68
C CYS A 250 -7.82 -1.27 3.31
N ALA A 251 -7.05 -2.29 3.69
CA ALA A 251 -7.43 -3.68 3.53
C ALA A 251 -8.55 -4.00 4.54
N PRO A 252 -9.44 -4.97 4.22
CA PRO A 252 -10.46 -5.41 5.17
C PRO A 252 -9.80 -5.93 6.45
N THR A 253 -10.42 -5.68 7.61
CA THR A 253 -9.89 -6.09 8.92
C THR A 253 -10.60 -7.33 9.44
N VAL A 254 -9.87 -8.31 9.98
CA VAL A 254 -10.48 -9.50 10.61
C VAL A 254 -11.15 -9.09 11.92
N THR A 255 -12.46 -9.35 12.01
CA THR A 255 -13.30 -9.05 13.17
C THR A 255 -13.60 -10.29 14.03
N ASP A 256 -13.66 -11.47 13.41
CA ASP A 256 -13.93 -12.74 14.09
C ASP A 256 -13.20 -13.91 13.44
N VAL A 257 -12.85 -14.91 14.26
CA VAL A 257 -12.26 -16.19 13.82
C VAL A 257 -12.96 -17.32 14.55
N GLN A 258 -13.79 -18.09 13.84
CA GLN A 258 -14.43 -19.29 14.38
C GLN A 258 -13.61 -20.52 14.04
N TYR A 259 -13.24 -21.28 15.06
CA TYR A 259 -12.38 -22.44 14.94
C TYR A 259 -13.04 -23.68 15.54
N LYS A 260 -12.96 -24.80 14.83
CA LYS A 260 -13.26 -26.14 15.33
C LYS A 260 -12.11 -27.08 15.00
N GLY A 261 -11.42 -27.54 16.03
CA GLY A 261 -10.31 -28.49 15.91
C GLY A 261 -10.73 -29.89 15.46
N PRO A 262 -9.75 -30.80 15.29
CA PRO A 262 -9.99 -32.18 14.88
C PRO A 262 -10.88 -32.93 15.88
N ASN A 263 -11.70 -33.88 15.39
CA ASN A 263 -12.49 -34.74 16.27
C ASN A 263 -11.65 -35.94 16.75
N CYS A 264 -10.75 -36.43 15.89
CA CYS A 264 -9.82 -37.52 16.18
C CYS A 264 -8.36 -37.06 16.10
N SER A 265 -7.48 -37.73 16.86
CA SER A 265 -6.05 -37.39 16.84
C SER A 265 -5.46 -37.50 15.43
N GLY A 266 -4.69 -36.51 15.03
CA GLY A 266 -4.06 -36.47 13.71
C GLY A 266 -5.00 -36.12 12.56
N GLU A 267 -6.29 -35.85 12.81
CA GLU A 267 -7.18 -35.30 11.79
C GLU A 267 -6.86 -33.82 11.49
N GLY A 268 -7.30 -33.38 10.31
CA GLY A 268 -7.31 -31.97 9.97
C GLY A 268 -8.31 -31.15 10.79
N ILE A 269 -8.15 -29.83 10.77
CA ILE A 269 -9.09 -28.88 11.36
C ILE A 269 -10.45 -29.01 10.66
N GLN A 270 -11.51 -29.13 11.46
CA GLN A 270 -12.88 -29.34 10.97
C GLN A 270 -13.47 -28.06 10.39
N LYS A 271 -13.19 -26.91 11.03
CA LYS A 271 -13.72 -25.61 10.64
C LYS A 271 -12.74 -24.49 10.98
N LEU A 272 -12.52 -23.59 10.02
CA LEU A 272 -11.92 -22.27 10.24
C LEU A 272 -12.73 -21.25 9.45
N GLU A 273 -13.44 -20.34 10.11
CA GLU A 273 -14.13 -19.23 9.46
C GLU A 273 -13.53 -17.91 9.90
N ILE A 274 -13.23 -17.07 8.93
CA ILE A 274 -12.61 -15.77 9.14
C ILE A 274 -13.61 -14.73 8.67
N THR A 275 -14.04 -13.85 9.58
CA THR A 275 -14.97 -12.77 9.28
C THR A 275 -14.21 -11.47 9.20
N PHE A 276 -14.45 -10.71 8.13
CA PHE A 276 -13.91 -9.37 7.95
C PHE A 276 -14.97 -8.30 8.26
N ASP A 277 -14.54 -7.07 8.54
CA ASP A 277 -15.40 -5.90 8.76
C ASP A 277 -16.27 -5.55 7.54
N ARG A 278 -15.74 -5.79 6.33
CA ARG A 278 -16.40 -5.52 5.06
C ARG A 278 -16.10 -6.61 4.01
N GLU A 279 -16.91 -6.60 2.96
CA GLU A 279 -16.68 -7.41 1.77
C GLU A 279 -15.47 -6.87 0.99
N LEU A 280 -14.85 -7.74 0.18
CA LEU A 280 -13.82 -7.32 -0.78
C LEU A 280 -14.46 -6.47 -1.87
N ASP A 281 -13.80 -5.37 -2.23
CA ASP A 281 -14.29 -4.44 -3.25
C ASP A 281 -14.09 -5.01 -4.67
N SER A 282 -15.15 -5.63 -5.19
CA SER A 282 -15.15 -6.20 -6.55
C SER A 282 -14.96 -5.15 -7.64
N ASN A 283 -15.27 -3.87 -7.39
CA ASN A 283 -15.06 -2.83 -8.39
C ASN A 283 -13.57 -2.47 -8.56
N LYS A 284 -12.74 -2.81 -7.57
CA LYS A 284 -11.28 -2.62 -7.58
C LYS A 284 -10.52 -3.92 -7.84
N ASP A 285 -11.21 -4.99 -8.24
CA ASP A 285 -10.66 -6.35 -8.31
C ASP A 285 -9.93 -6.75 -7.01
N GLU A 286 -10.46 -6.32 -5.84
CA GLU A 286 -9.85 -6.60 -4.54
C GLU A 286 -9.94 -8.09 -4.21
N ASN A 287 -8.82 -8.69 -3.84
CA ASN A 287 -8.74 -10.10 -3.44
C ASN A 287 -7.68 -10.32 -2.35
N LEU A 288 -7.67 -11.51 -1.73
CA LEU A 288 -6.61 -11.89 -0.80
C LEU A 288 -5.43 -12.49 -1.58
N TYR A 289 -4.29 -11.81 -1.52
CA TYR A 289 -3.04 -12.30 -2.12
C TYR A 289 -2.48 -13.49 -1.33
N GLN A 290 -2.49 -13.37 -0.01
CA GLN A 290 -2.03 -14.39 0.93
C GLN A 290 -2.94 -14.41 2.15
N LEU A 291 -3.22 -15.61 2.64
CA LEU A 291 -3.85 -15.85 3.92
C LEU A 291 -3.24 -17.11 4.52
N TYR A 292 -2.69 -16.97 5.72
CA TYR A 292 -2.10 -18.07 6.46
C TYR A 292 -2.31 -17.95 7.96
N VAL A 293 -2.07 -19.07 8.64
CA VAL A 293 -2.08 -19.14 10.10
C VAL A 293 -0.64 -19.27 10.59
N ARG A 294 -0.30 -18.52 11.65
CA ARG A 294 1.00 -18.60 12.33
C ARG A 294 0.83 -18.57 13.84
N GLU A 295 1.88 -18.92 14.56
CA GLU A 295 1.90 -18.80 16.02
C GLU A 295 1.84 -17.35 16.48
N THR A 296 1.12 -17.12 17.58
CA THR A 296 1.19 -15.82 18.25
C THR A 296 2.52 -15.66 18.96
N ILE A 297 2.96 -14.40 19.12
CA ILE A 297 4.18 -14.06 19.88
C ILE A 297 4.09 -14.41 21.37
N ASN A 298 2.89 -14.74 21.86
CA ASN A 298 2.61 -15.06 23.26
C ASN A 298 2.87 -16.54 23.61
N ASN A 299 3.15 -17.40 22.62
CA ASN A 299 3.45 -18.80 22.90
C ASN A 299 4.84 -18.98 23.55
N PRO A 300 5.09 -20.12 24.21
CA PRO A 300 6.43 -20.48 24.69
C PRO A 300 7.44 -20.60 23.55
N LEU A 301 8.65 -20.07 23.75
CA LEU A 301 9.75 -20.15 22.77
C LEU A 301 10.19 -21.61 22.50
N PRO A 302 10.66 -21.93 21.28
CA PRO A 302 10.79 -21.04 20.12
C PRO A 302 9.42 -20.78 19.43
N ILE A 303 9.20 -19.54 18.96
CA ILE A 303 8.03 -19.22 18.12
C ILE A 303 8.30 -19.69 16.69
N LYS A 304 7.37 -20.46 16.11
CA LYS A 304 7.42 -20.84 14.70
C LYS A 304 6.88 -19.70 13.85
N SER A 305 7.78 -18.99 13.17
CA SER A 305 7.42 -17.89 12.26
C SER A 305 7.02 -18.35 10.86
N THR A 306 7.29 -19.61 10.50
CA THR A 306 6.89 -20.19 9.22
C THR A 306 5.38 -20.30 9.13
N PRO A 307 4.74 -19.85 8.03
CA PRO A 307 3.32 -20.06 7.77
C PRO A 307 2.98 -21.55 7.94
N MET A 308 2.07 -21.87 8.84
CA MET A 308 1.71 -23.26 9.18
C MET A 308 0.55 -23.77 8.32
N PHE A 309 -0.03 -22.89 7.51
CA PHE A 309 -1.10 -23.15 6.56
C PHE A 309 -1.13 -22.06 5.51
N SER A 310 -1.04 -22.37 4.22
CA SER A 310 -1.28 -21.40 3.14
C SER A 310 -2.51 -21.83 2.37
N VAL A 311 -3.52 -20.96 2.23
CA VAL A 311 -4.56 -21.21 1.24
C VAL A 311 -4.10 -20.67 -0.09
N ASN A 312 -3.81 -21.56 -1.03
CA ASN A 312 -3.68 -21.19 -2.44
C ASN A 312 -5.05 -21.36 -3.10
N ASN A 313 -5.48 -20.38 -3.90
CA ASN A 313 -6.75 -20.39 -4.63
C ASN A 313 -7.99 -20.56 -3.74
N VAL A 314 -8.21 -19.60 -2.83
CA VAL A 314 -9.51 -19.49 -2.15
C VAL A 314 -10.56 -19.16 -3.22
N THR A 315 -11.51 -20.06 -3.47
CA THR A 315 -12.70 -19.72 -4.26
C THR A 315 -13.57 -18.83 -3.40
N TYR A 316 -13.44 -17.52 -3.61
CA TYR A 316 -14.07 -16.48 -2.82
C TYR A 316 -15.58 -16.45 -3.06
N PRO A 317 -16.43 -16.58 -2.02
CA PRO A 317 -17.83 -16.28 -2.16
C PRO A 317 -17.98 -14.78 -2.40
N ALA A 318 -18.24 -14.39 -3.65
CA ALA A 318 -18.52 -13.00 -4.01
C ALA A 318 -19.64 -12.45 -3.11
N GLY A 319 -19.41 -11.30 -2.49
CA GLY A 319 -20.40 -10.65 -1.62
C GLY A 319 -20.50 -11.22 -0.20
N SER A 320 -19.51 -11.97 0.29
CA SER A 320 -19.46 -12.43 1.68
C SER A 320 -18.35 -11.74 2.47
N LYS A 321 -18.65 -11.38 3.73
CA LYS A 321 -17.65 -10.99 4.74
C LYS A 321 -16.96 -12.19 5.39
N ILE A 322 -17.52 -13.39 5.20
CA ILE A 322 -17.12 -14.63 5.87
C ILE A 322 -16.40 -15.54 4.87
N TYR A 323 -15.24 -16.04 5.31
CA TYR A 323 -14.35 -16.89 4.55
C TYR A 323 -14.21 -18.20 5.32
N SER A 324 -14.95 -19.21 4.86
CA SER A 324 -15.05 -20.50 5.52
C SER A 324 -14.17 -21.54 4.87
N TYR A 325 -13.42 -22.27 5.70
CA TYR A 325 -12.65 -23.42 5.32
C TYR A 325 -13.07 -24.62 6.17
N SER A 326 -13.26 -25.77 5.53
CA SER A 326 -13.66 -27.02 6.18
C SER A 326 -12.74 -28.16 5.75
N ASN A 327 -12.60 -29.15 6.65
CA ASN A 327 -11.84 -30.37 6.40
C ASN A 327 -10.42 -30.13 5.86
N LEU A 328 -9.71 -29.18 6.48
CA LEU A 328 -8.37 -28.79 6.05
C LEU A 328 -7.35 -29.82 6.55
N SER A 329 -7.03 -30.81 5.70
CA SER A 329 -5.98 -31.81 5.95
C SER A 329 -4.55 -31.25 5.84
N ASN A 330 -4.39 -30.04 5.31
CA ASN A 330 -3.09 -29.42 5.03
C ASN A 330 -2.44 -28.67 6.22
N PHE A 331 -3.05 -28.69 7.42
CA PHE A 331 -2.44 -28.13 8.64
C PHE A 331 -1.32 -29.03 9.17
N THR A 332 -0.23 -29.13 8.41
CA THR A 332 0.88 -30.04 8.67
C THR A 332 1.92 -29.34 9.53
N SER A 333 1.61 -29.02 10.79
CA SER A 333 2.62 -28.60 11.81
C SER A 333 2.04 -28.01 13.11
N LEU A 334 0.71 -27.88 13.24
CA LEU A 334 0.13 -27.29 14.46
C LEU A 334 0.46 -28.15 15.69
N GLU A 335 0.87 -27.51 16.77
CA GLU A 335 1.18 -28.21 18.03
C GLU A 335 0.05 -27.99 19.03
N SER A 336 -0.42 -29.09 19.62
CA SER A 336 -1.49 -29.07 20.61
C SER A 336 -1.12 -28.18 21.81
N GLY A 337 -2.06 -27.33 22.23
CA GLY A 337 -1.89 -26.36 23.32
C GLY A 337 -1.31 -25.01 22.90
N ARG A 338 -0.93 -24.81 21.63
CA ARG A 338 -0.41 -23.52 21.13
C ARG A 338 -1.51 -22.62 20.56
N GLN A 339 -1.24 -21.32 20.61
CA GLN A 339 -2.13 -20.28 20.12
C GLN A 339 -1.72 -19.77 18.73
N TYR A 340 -2.70 -19.56 17.87
CA TYR A 340 -2.52 -19.23 16.47
C TYR A 340 -3.32 -17.99 16.08
N GLU A 341 -2.77 -17.19 15.16
CA GLU A 341 -3.42 -15.99 14.60
C GLU A 341 -3.45 -16.05 13.07
N VAL A 342 -4.44 -15.35 12.50
CA VAL A 342 -4.57 -15.19 11.05
C VAL A 342 -3.65 -14.06 10.59
N PHE A 343 -2.79 -14.35 9.63
CA PHE A 343 -2.01 -13.36 8.90
C PHE A 343 -2.51 -13.32 7.46
N TYR A 344 -2.67 -12.11 6.91
CA TYR A 344 -3.16 -11.98 5.55
C TYR A 344 -2.71 -10.68 4.89
N GLN A 345 -2.80 -10.69 3.57
CA GLN A 345 -2.51 -9.55 2.72
C GLN A 345 -3.56 -9.47 1.62
N ALA A 346 -4.28 -8.35 1.55
CA ALA A 346 -5.16 -8.08 0.42
C ALA A 346 -4.37 -7.43 -0.73
N GLN A 347 -4.94 -7.43 -1.93
CA GLN A 347 -4.41 -6.70 -3.08
C GLN A 347 -5.56 -6.16 -3.91
N VAL A 348 -5.29 -5.09 -4.66
CA VAL A 348 -6.20 -4.50 -5.64
C VAL A 348 -5.51 -4.38 -6.98
N LYS A 349 -6.27 -4.33 -8.05
CA LYS A 349 -5.69 -4.08 -9.37
C LYS A 349 -5.13 -2.67 -9.44
N HIS A 350 -3.99 -2.54 -10.11
CA HIS A 350 -3.37 -1.26 -10.34
C HIS A 350 -4.30 -0.37 -11.18
N PRO A 351 -4.58 0.88 -10.78
CA PRO A 351 -5.59 1.72 -11.43
C PRO A 351 -5.27 2.06 -12.89
N THR A 352 -3.98 2.09 -13.23
CA THR A 352 -3.47 2.58 -14.52
C THR A 352 -2.53 1.62 -15.26
N VAL A 353 -2.06 0.54 -14.63
CA VAL A 353 -1.10 -0.40 -15.22
C VAL A 353 -1.82 -1.73 -15.45
N PRO A 354 -2.08 -2.13 -16.71
CA PRO A 354 -2.80 -3.36 -17.01
C PRO A 354 -2.14 -4.60 -16.40
N ASN A 355 -2.95 -5.54 -15.92
CA ASN A 355 -2.51 -6.83 -15.36
C ASN A 355 -1.51 -6.73 -14.19
N SER A 356 -1.47 -5.59 -13.50
CA SER A 356 -0.65 -5.38 -12.31
C SER A 356 -1.53 -5.27 -11.07
N TYR A 357 -1.02 -5.70 -9.92
CA TYR A 357 -1.70 -5.66 -8.63
C TYR A 357 -0.85 -4.93 -7.59
N ILE A 358 -1.50 -4.13 -6.76
CA ILE A 358 -0.90 -3.42 -5.64
C ILE A 358 -1.31 -4.16 -4.37
N LEU A 359 -0.31 -4.62 -3.62
CA LEU A 359 -0.54 -5.21 -2.31
C LEU A 359 -1.07 -4.13 -1.38
N LYS A 360 -2.04 -4.49 -0.55
CA LYS A 360 -2.48 -3.69 0.59
C LYS A 360 -1.72 -4.23 1.81
N GLY A 361 -1.57 -3.42 2.86
CA GLY A 361 -0.64 -3.73 3.95
C GLY A 361 -0.78 -5.12 4.56
N VAL A 362 0.29 -5.53 5.23
CA VAL A 362 0.32 -6.77 6.01
C VAL A 362 -0.54 -6.58 7.25
N LEU A 363 -1.58 -7.41 7.41
CA LEU A 363 -2.49 -7.34 8.54
C LEU A 363 -2.47 -8.65 9.33
N VAL A 364 -2.57 -8.50 10.65
CA VAL A 364 -2.68 -9.60 11.61
C VAL A 364 -4.07 -9.53 12.24
N GLY A 365 -4.80 -10.64 12.18
CA GLY A 365 -6.11 -10.76 12.80
C GLY A 365 -6.00 -10.67 14.31
N SER A 366 -6.86 -9.87 14.93
CA SER A 366 -6.85 -9.62 16.38
C SER A 366 -7.43 -10.76 17.24
N LYS A 367 -7.93 -11.83 16.59
CA LYS A 367 -8.66 -12.93 17.22
C LYS A 367 -7.88 -14.23 17.08
N PRO A 368 -6.99 -14.55 18.03
CA PRO A 368 -6.27 -15.81 18.00
C PRO A 368 -7.16 -16.97 18.48
N PHE A 369 -6.77 -18.20 18.13
CA PHE A 369 -7.42 -19.44 18.58
C PHE A 369 -6.37 -20.44 19.09
N THR A 370 -6.78 -21.37 19.96
CA THR A 370 -5.90 -22.43 20.48
C THR A 370 -6.15 -23.72 19.72
N TYR A 371 -5.09 -24.32 19.16
CA TYR A 371 -5.17 -25.65 18.58
C TYR A 371 -5.03 -26.71 19.68
N ASN A 372 -5.97 -27.64 19.73
CA ASN A 372 -5.93 -28.79 20.63
C ASN A 372 -6.18 -30.04 19.79
N ASP A 373 -5.17 -30.91 19.72
CA ASP A 373 -5.30 -32.24 19.13
C ASP A 373 -5.74 -33.23 20.23
N PRO A 374 -6.83 -33.99 20.05
CA PRO A 374 -7.22 -35.06 20.96
C PRO A 374 -6.09 -36.07 21.13
N LYS A 375 -6.04 -36.73 22.31
CA LYS A 375 -5.09 -37.83 22.52
C LYS A 375 -5.43 -39.00 21.58
N PRO A 376 -4.45 -39.69 20.96
CA PRO A 376 -4.69 -40.88 20.17
C PRO A 376 -5.48 -41.93 20.94
N LEU A 377 -6.49 -42.54 20.29
CA LEU A 377 -7.20 -43.68 20.86
C LEU A 377 -6.28 -44.91 20.81
N THR A 378 -6.03 -45.50 21.97
CA THR A 378 -5.27 -46.74 22.11
C THR A 378 -6.05 -47.74 22.93
N PHE A 379 -5.76 -49.03 22.75
CA PHE A 379 -6.40 -50.08 23.53
C PHE A 379 -5.46 -51.25 23.79
N LYS A 380 -5.79 -52.05 24.80
CA LYS A 380 -5.14 -53.30 25.14
C LYS A 380 -6.20 -54.37 25.28
N VAL A 381 -5.92 -55.54 24.72
CA VAL A 381 -6.76 -56.73 24.87
C VAL A 381 -6.03 -57.75 25.73
N ARG A 382 -6.75 -58.34 26.67
CA ARG A 382 -6.30 -59.48 27.46
C ARG A 382 -7.34 -60.58 27.34
N ALA A 383 -6.89 -61.76 26.95
CA ALA A 383 -7.69 -62.97 26.95
C ALA A 383 -6.79 -64.13 27.41
N ASP A 384 -7.33 -65.00 28.26
CA ASP A 384 -6.64 -66.23 28.64
C ASP A 384 -6.93 -67.34 27.62
N ASN A 385 -5.97 -68.26 27.44
CA ASN A 385 -6.21 -69.44 26.60
C ASN A 385 -7.26 -70.37 27.25
N PRO A 386 -8.12 -71.01 26.45
CA PRO A 386 -9.08 -71.98 26.97
C PRO A 386 -8.34 -73.16 27.62
N LYS A 387 -8.80 -73.59 28.80
CA LYS A 387 -8.18 -74.69 29.56
C LYS A 387 -8.57 -76.09 29.04
N CYS A 388 -9.57 -76.18 28.17
CA CYS A 388 -10.12 -77.41 27.61
C CYS A 388 -10.55 -77.20 26.15
N HIS A 389 -10.69 -78.30 25.40
CA HIS A 389 -11.31 -78.30 24.07
C HIS A 389 -12.71 -77.66 24.16
N ASP A 390 -13.00 -76.70 23.28
CA ASP A 390 -14.22 -75.85 23.29
C ASP A 390 -14.42 -74.99 24.56
N GLY A 391 -13.37 -74.78 25.35
CA GLY A 391 -13.41 -73.90 26.51
C GLY A 391 -13.81 -72.48 26.14
N LYS A 392 -14.65 -71.86 26.98
CA LYS A 392 -14.97 -70.45 26.86
C LYS A 392 -13.92 -69.61 27.57
N VAL A 393 -13.67 -68.41 27.05
CA VAL A 393 -12.70 -67.46 27.60
C VAL A 393 -13.38 -66.12 27.85
N ASP A 394 -12.77 -65.30 28.71
CA ASP A 394 -13.20 -63.92 28.91
C ASP A 394 -12.21 -63.00 28.19
N ILE A 395 -12.72 -62.04 27.43
CA ILE A 395 -11.92 -61.01 26.77
C ILE A 395 -12.08 -59.72 27.56
N THR A 396 -10.98 -59.17 28.08
CA THR A 396 -10.97 -57.84 28.70
C THR A 396 -10.30 -56.85 27.76
N ILE A 397 -11.00 -55.75 27.48
CA ILE A 397 -10.53 -54.65 26.64
C ILE A 397 -10.38 -53.43 27.53
N GLU A 398 -9.23 -52.77 27.47
CA GLU A 398 -8.92 -51.52 28.15
C GLU A 398 -8.58 -50.45 27.10
N ALA A 399 -9.36 -49.37 27.02
CA ALA A 399 -9.17 -48.25 26.11
C ALA A 399 -8.66 -47.01 26.85
N ASP A 400 -7.80 -46.22 26.20
CA ASP A 400 -7.31 -44.94 26.70
C ASP A 400 -7.12 -43.93 25.56
N GLY A 401 -7.08 -42.64 25.88
CA GLY A 401 -7.09 -41.56 24.90
C GLY A 401 -8.46 -41.41 24.21
N GLY A 402 -8.52 -40.75 23.06
CA GLY A 402 -9.78 -40.43 22.37
C GLY A 402 -10.79 -39.65 23.22
N THR A 403 -12.06 -39.71 22.83
CA THR A 403 -13.20 -39.09 23.50
C THR A 403 -14.24 -40.14 23.93
N PRO A 404 -14.33 -40.51 25.22
CA PRO A 404 -15.36 -41.42 25.71
C PRO A 404 -16.78 -40.91 25.37
N PRO A 405 -17.80 -41.80 25.25
CA PRO A 405 -17.76 -43.24 25.47
C PRO A 405 -17.00 -44.09 24.44
N TYR A 406 -16.53 -45.26 24.88
CA TYR A 406 -15.87 -46.25 24.02
C TYR A 406 -16.82 -47.37 23.62
N TYR A 407 -16.58 -47.90 22.43
CA TYR A 407 -17.38 -48.93 21.78
C TYR A 407 -16.46 -49.98 21.17
N TYR A 408 -16.90 -51.23 21.15
CA TYR A 408 -16.29 -52.30 20.36
C TYR A 408 -17.30 -52.83 19.34
N ASP A 409 -16.80 -53.24 18.18
CA ASP A 409 -17.62 -53.91 17.17
C ASP A 409 -18.11 -55.27 17.70
N ASN A 410 -19.35 -55.63 17.41
CA ASN A 410 -19.92 -56.90 17.81
C ASN A 410 -19.05 -58.06 17.30
N LEU A 411 -18.54 -58.86 18.24
CA LEU A 411 -17.57 -59.92 17.97
C LEU A 411 -18.10 -61.05 17.06
N ASN A 412 -19.42 -61.15 16.88
CA ASN A 412 -20.06 -62.10 15.98
C ASN A 412 -20.32 -61.51 14.57
N GLY A 413 -19.97 -60.25 14.34
CA GLY A 413 -20.19 -59.56 13.07
C GLY A 413 -21.66 -59.24 12.79
N GLU A 414 -22.51 -59.21 13.82
CA GLU A 414 -23.90 -58.80 13.67
C GLU A 414 -23.97 -57.37 13.14
N THR A 415 -24.77 -57.15 12.11
CA THR A 415 -24.89 -55.85 11.45
C THR A 415 -26.18 -55.15 11.82
N GLU A 416 -26.14 -53.82 11.78
CA GLU A 416 -27.30 -52.93 11.90
C GLU A 416 -27.36 -51.98 10.70
N ILE A 417 -28.54 -51.39 10.46
CA ILE A 417 -28.72 -50.34 9.45
C ILE A 417 -28.74 -49.00 10.17
N VAL A 418 -27.73 -48.17 9.95
CA VAL A 418 -27.67 -46.80 10.48
C VAL A 418 -27.62 -45.83 9.30
N ASN A 419 -28.59 -44.91 9.25
CA ASN A 419 -28.75 -43.94 8.16
C ASN A 419 -28.76 -44.57 6.75
N GLY A 420 -29.36 -45.75 6.61
CA GLY A 420 -29.46 -46.46 5.33
C GLY A 420 -28.22 -47.23 4.91
N VAL A 421 -27.18 -47.31 5.76
CA VAL A 421 -25.95 -48.07 5.51
C VAL A 421 -25.88 -49.26 6.47
N THR A 422 -25.61 -50.45 5.93
CA THR A 422 -25.32 -51.65 6.72
C THR A 422 -23.92 -51.56 7.30
N GLN A 423 -23.79 -51.62 8.62
CA GLN A 423 -22.53 -51.57 9.36
C GLN A 423 -22.52 -52.59 10.50
N ILE A 424 -21.35 -52.98 11.02
CA ILE A 424 -21.28 -53.86 12.21
C ILE A 424 -21.85 -53.10 13.42
N ASN A 425 -22.65 -53.78 14.22
CA ASN A 425 -23.24 -53.24 15.44
C ASN A 425 -22.15 -52.88 16.46
N ARG A 426 -22.19 -51.65 16.98
CA ARG A 426 -21.25 -51.15 17.99
C ARG A 426 -21.82 -51.29 19.39
N ILE A 427 -21.09 -51.96 20.28
CA ILE A 427 -21.51 -52.19 21.67
C ILE A 427 -20.72 -51.24 22.60
N PRO A 428 -21.39 -50.41 23.43
CA PRO A 428 -20.70 -49.54 24.38
C PRO A 428 -20.04 -50.34 25.50
N PHE A 429 -18.91 -49.84 26.02
CA PHE A 429 -18.21 -50.47 27.15
C PHE A 429 -19.08 -50.53 28.40
N ASP A 430 -19.86 -49.48 28.65
CA ASP A 430 -20.83 -49.41 29.75
C ASP A 430 -21.92 -48.37 29.40
N VAL A 431 -23.18 -48.80 29.40
CA VAL A 431 -24.33 -47.94 29.09
C VAL A 431 -24.61 -46.93 30.22
N LEU A 432 -24.23 -47.27 31.46
CA LEU A 432 -24.49 -46.45 32.65
C LEU A 432 -23.31 -45.54 32.98
N ASN A 433 -22.09 -45.88 32.55
CA ASN A 433 -20.89 -45.08 32.76
C ASN A 433 -20.14 -44.81 31.44
N PRO A 434 -20.42 -43.70 30.75
CA PRO A 434 -19.75 -43.33 29.51
C PRO A 434 -18.23 -43.19 29.64
N ASN A 435 -17.69 -42.93 30.84
CA ASN A 435 -16.25 -42.76 31.05
C ASN A 435 -15.52 -44.09 31.35
N LYS A 436 -16.22 -45.23 31.27
CA LYS A 436 -15.64 -46.54 31.58
C LYS A 436 -14.61 -46.92 30.52
N LYS A 437 -13.37 -47.10 30.96
CA LYS A 437 -12.23 -47.47 30.12
C LYS A 437 -12.05 -48.97 29.91
N THR A 438 -12.77 -49.80 30.65
CA THR A 438 -12.60 -51.26 30.61
C THR A 438 -13.92 -51.99 30.41
N VAL A 439 -13.94 -52.97 29.52
CA VAL A 439 -15.07 -53.91 29.36
C VAL A 439 -14.56 -55.34 29.40
N THR A 440 -15.30 -56.22 30.07
CA THR A 440 -15.04 -57.66 30.07
C THR A 440 -16.19 -58.37 29.37
N ILE A 441 -15.89 -58.97 28.23
CA ILE A 441 -16.80 -59.78 27.44
C ILE A 441 -16.65 -61.22 27.92
N GLN A 442 -17.63 -61.68 28.69
CA GLN A 442 -17.56 -62.97 29.36
C GLN A 442 -17.98 -64.12 28.44
N GLN A 443 -17.39 -65.29 28.67
CA GLN A 443 -17.87 -66.56 28.16
C GLN A 443 -17.93 -66.64 26.61
N VAL A 444 -16.95 -66.06 25.92
CA VAL A 444 -16.84 -66.12 24.45
C VAL A 444 -16.23 -67.44 23.99
N GLN A 445 -16.56 -67.88 22.77
CA GLN A 445 -16.01 -69.11 22.19
C GLN A 445 -14.52 -68.95 21.87
N ALA A 446 -13.73 -70.00 22.03
CA ALA A 446 -12.32 -70.00 21.63
C ALA A 446 -12.19 -69.99 20.09
N LYS A 447 -12.06 -68.79 19.50
CA LYS A 447 -11.78 -68.57 18.08
C LYS A 447 -11.02 -67.26 17.89
N GLU A 448 -10.59 -67.00 16.66
CA GLU A 448 -10.01 -65.71 16.29
C GLU A 448 -11.09 -64.62 16.20
N TYR A 449 -10.79 -63.45 16.78
CA TYR A 449 -11.66 -62.28 16.79
C TYR A 449 -10.92 -61.07 16.24
N ASN A 450 -11.55 -60.39 15.28
CA ASN A 450 -11.13 -59.04 14.89
C ASN A 450 -11.82 -58.04 15.82
N ILE A 451 -11.05 -57.43 16.70
CA ILE A 451 -11.54 -56.41 17.63
C ILE A 451 -11.24 -55.06 17.01
N ARG A 452 -12.29 -54.26 16.83
CA ARG A 452 -12.17 -52.85 16.44
C ARG A 452 -12.77 -52.01 17.55
N ILE A 453 -11.99 -51.05 18.05
CA ILE A 453 -12.45 -50.10 19.07
C ILE A 453 -12.68 -48.74 18.44
N THR A 454 -13.76 -48.09 18.84
CA THR A 454 -14.03 -46.69 18.48
C THR A 454 -14.48 -45.89 19.69
N ASP A 455 -14.29 -44.57 19.62
CA ASP A 455 -14.79 -43.64 20.62
C ASP A 455 -16.11 -42.97 20.18
N ASP A 456 -16.56 -41.93 20.89
CA ASP A 456 -17.80 -41.21 20.61
C ASP A 456 -17.76 -40.50 19.24
N ASN A 457 -16.59 -39.95 18.90
CA ASN A 457 -16.31 -39.31 17.62
C ASN A 457 -16.09 -40.33 16.49
N LYS A 458 -16.20 -41.63 16.78
CA LYS A 458 -15.92 -42.75 15.86
C LYS A 458 -14.45 -42.80 15.42
N CYS A 459 -13.55 -42.22 16.20
CA CYS A 459 -12.12 -42.36 16.01
C CYS A 459 -11.75 -43.82 16.12
N ILE A 460 -10.93 -44.30 15.20
CA ILE A 460 -10.42 -45.66 15.21
C ILE A 460 -9.06 -45.63 15.93
N GLU A 461 -8.71 -46.74 16.56
CA GLU A 461 -7.36 -46.97 17.06
C GLU A 461 -6.28 -46.62 16.01
N GLN A 462 -5.19 -45.98 16.46
CA GLN A 462 -4.03 -45.65 15.64
C GLN A 462 -2.82 -46.52 16.00
#